data_AF-A0A0B4F9K4-F1
#
_entry.id   AF-A0A0B4F9K4-F1
#
_cell.length_a   1.000
_cell.length_b   1.000
_cell.length_c   1.000
_cell.angle_alpha   90.00
_cell.angle_beta   90.00
_cell.angle_gamma   90.00
#
_symmetry.space_group_name_H-M   'P 1'
#
loop_
_entity.id
_entity.type
_entity.pdbx_description
1 polymer ?
#
loop_
_entity_poly.entity_id
_entity_poly.type
_entity_poly.pdbx_seq_one_letter_code
_entity_poly.pdbx_strand_id
1 'polypeptide(L)'
;METNASNPESRAPDVGEAPTRILVQTKTHLVPGDGYHKRCLFMLDLICQRTWNRDFDPKQHRWNVRGALFGYDNHPCYFLVDHGQSSNDEDITVLWYHWDGKSL
;
A
#
# COMPACT_ATOMS: atom_id res chain seq x y z
N MET A 1 8.53 -45.87 -0.64
CA MET A 1 7.36 -45.03 -0.30
C MET A 1 7.90 -43.80 0.41
N GLU A 2 7.82 -42.69 -0.33
CA GLU A 2 7.72 -41.28 0.10
C GLU A 2 8.80 -40.64 0.99
N THR A 3 9.66 -39.88 0.31
CA THR A 3 10.42 -38.74 0.84
C THR A 3 9.51 -37.53 0.96
N ASN A 4 9.36 -36.95 2.16
CA ASN A 4 8.75 -35.63 2.33
C ASN A 4 9.85 -34.57 2.47
N ALA A 5 10.09 -33.85 1.37
CA ALA A 5 10.84 -32.61 1.35
C ALA A 5 9.94 -31.47 1.84
N SER A 6 10.30 -30.86 2.96
CA SER A 6 9.71 -29.59 3.38
C SER A 6 10.39 -28.45 2.61
N ASN A 7 9.65 -27.92 1.64
CA ASN A 7 9.96 -26.80 0.78
C ASN A 7 10.22 -25.51 1.60
N PRO A 8 11.28 -24.73 1.33
CA PRO A 8 11.35 -23.36 1.82
C PRO A 8 10.41 -22.51 0.95
N GLU A 9 9.41 -21.86 1.55
CA GLU A 9 8.63 -20.81 0.89
C GLU A 9 9.53 -19.60 0.61
N SER A 10 10.37 -19.69 -0.41
CA SER A 10 10.85 -18.51 -1.12
C SER A 10 9.75 -18.11 -2.08
N ARG A 11 8.88 -17.18 -1.66
CA ARG A 11 7.99 -16.49 -2.62
C ARG A 11 8.91 -15.83 -3.66
N ALA A 12 8.84 -16.31 -4.89
CA ALA A 12 9.56 -15.73 -6.02
C ALA A 12 9.25 -14.23 -6.09
N PRO A 13 10.19 -13.39 -6.58
CA PRO A 13 9.84 -12.03 -6.94
C PRO A 13 8.64 -12.08 -7.89
N ASP A 14 7.71 -11.16 -7.71
CA ASP A 14 6.49 -11.02 -8.49
C ASP A 14 6.84 -10.59 -9.93
N VAL A 15 7.40 -11.54 -10.69
CA VAL A 15 7.78 -11.37 -12.09
C VAL A 15 6.49 -11.45 -12.90
N GLY A 16 5.79 -10.32 -13.04
CA GLY A 16 4.62 -10.25 -13.92
C GLY A 16 3.69 -9.05 -13.76
N GLU A 17 3.72 -8.34 -12.64
CA GLU A 17 2.82 -7.19 -12.45
C GLU A 17 3.39 -5.91 -13.08
N ALA A 18 2.57 -5.22 -13.87
CA ALA A 18 2.94 -3.95 -14.48
C ALA A 18 3.21 -2.89 -13.39
N PRO A 19 4.26 -2.05 -13.54
CA PRO A 19 4.57 -1.00 -12.58
C PRO A 19 3.37 -0.10 -12.33
N THR A 20 2.95 -0.01 -11.07
CA THR A 20 1.72 0.68 -10.67
C THR A 20 1.97 1.56 -9.46
N ARG A 21 1.46 2.78 -9.50
CA ARG A 21 1.49 3.77 -8.42
C ARG A 21 0.07 4.09 -7.99
N ILE A 22 -0.21 3.91 -6.70
CA ILE A 22 -1.49 4.24 -6.10
C ILE A 22 -1.32 5.47 -5.22
N LEU A 23 -2.13 6.50 -5.44
CA LEU A 23 -2.24 7.67 -4.58
C LEU A 23 -3.64 7.73 -3.96
N VAL A 24 -3.70 7.65 -2.64
CA VAL A 24 -4.93 7.83 -1.87
C VAL A 24 -4.91 9.17 -1.16
N GLN A 25 -5.96 9.96 -1.37
CA GLN A 25 -6.24 11.15 -0.58
C GLN A 25 -7.30 10.86 0.49
N THR A 26 -7.08 11.34 1.71
CA THR A 26 -8.02 11.21 2.83
C THR A 26 -7.92 12.39 3.80
N LYS A 27 -8.68 12.34 4.90
CA LYS A 27 -8.57 13.24 6.03
C LYS A 27 -8.10 12.50 7.27
N THR A 28 -7.28 13.14 8.09
CA THR A 28 -6.65 12.58 9.30
C THR A 28 -7.61 11.87 10.26
N HIS A 29 -8.79 12.43 10.50
CA HIS A 29 -9.82 11.88 11.39
C HIS A 29 -10.58 10.66 10.82
N LEU A 30 -10.48 10.42 9.52
CA LEU A 30 -11.12 9.27 8.84
C LEU A 30 -10.22 8.03 8.83
N VAL A 31 -8.95 8.16 9.23
CA VAL A 31 -8.01 7.04 9.27
C VAL A 31 -8.08 6.36 10.63
N PRO A 32 -8.56 5.10 10.70
CA PRO A 32 -8.66 4.37 11.94
C PRO A 32 -7.29 3.93 12.44
N GLY A 33 -7.17 3.76 13.75
CA GLY A 33 -5.97 3.28 14.40
C GLY A 33 -5.52 4.19 15.54
N ASP A 34 -4.74 3.58 16.42
CA ASP A 34 -4.18 4.24 17.61
C ASP A 34 -2.72 4.64 17.36
N GLY A 35 -2.50 5.95 17.26
CA GLY A 35 -1.20 6.54 16.93
C GLY A 35 -0.83 6.51 15.45
N TYR A 36 0.27 7.19 15.12
CA TYR A 36 0.72 7.40 13.75
C TYR A 36 0.99 6.09 13.00
N HIS A 37 1.73 5.17 13.62
CA HIS A 37 2.18 3.95 12.95
C HIS A 37 1.01 3.04 12.54
N LYS A 38 0.05 2.79 13.44
CA LYS A 38 -1.11 1.93 13.14
C LYS A 38 -2.01 2.54 12.08
N ARG A 39 -2.19 3.86 12.08
CA ARG A 39 -2.97 4.58 11.07
C ARG A 39 -2.33 4.52 9.69
N CYS A 40 -1.01 4.72 9.61
CA CYS A 40 -0.30 4.57 8.36
C CYS A 40 -0.36 3.14 7.84
N LEU A 41 -0.10 2.15 8.69
CA LEU A 41 -0.13 0.74 8.30
C LEU A 41 -1.53 0.34 7.80
N PHE A 42 -2.61 0.75 8.49
CA PHE A 42 -3.98 0.51 8.04
C PHE A 42 -4.21 0.98 6.60
N MET A 43 -3.81 2.22 6.28
CA MET A 43 -4.02 2.75 4.92
C MET A 43 -3.17 2.02 3.88
N LEU A 44 -1.93 1.67 4.22
CA LEU A 44 -1.04 0.95 3.30
C LEU A 44 -1.56 -0.47 3.03
N ASP A 45 -2.01 -1.20 4.07
CA ASP A 45 -2.63 -2.51 3.93
C ASP A 45 -3.91 -2.44 3.10
N LEU A 46 -4.79 -1.49 3.41
CA LEU A 46 -6.04 -1.28 2.69
C LEU A 46 -5.80 -1.04 1.20
N ILE A 47 -4.81 -0.21 0.86
CA ILE A 47 -4.40 0.04 -0.54
C ILE A 47 -3.95 -1.27 -1.19
N CYS A 48 -3.04 -2.00 -0.55
CA CYS A 48 -2.48 -3.21 -1.13
C CYS A 48 -3.52 -4.32 -1.30
N GLN A 49 -4.43 -4.47 -0.33
CA GLN A 49 -5.53 -5.43 -0.39
C GLN A 49 -6.51 -5.08 -1.51
N ARG A 50 -6.81 -3.79 -1.69
CA ARG A 50 -7.74 -3.34 -2.74
C ARG A 50 -7.19 -3.54 -4.15
N THR A 51 -5.89 -3.33 -4.33
CA THR A 51 -5.24 -3.31 -5.65
C THR A 51 -4.67 -4.68 -6.03
N TRP A 52 -3.97 -5.35 -5.11
CA TRP A 52 -3.22 -6.60 -5.37
C TRP A 52 -3.69 -7.78 -4.52
N ASN A 53 -4.75 -7.62 -3.72
CA ASN A 53 -5.29 -8.68 -2.85
C ASN A 53 -4.22 -9.29 -1.91
N ARG A 54 -3.36 -8.44 -1.36
CA ARG A 54 -2.32 -8.81 -0.38
C ARG A 54 -2.06 -7.69 0.61
N ASP A 55 -1.47 -8.04 1.75
CA ASP A 55 -1.06 -7.07 2.76
C ASP A 55 0.15 -6.25 2.30
N PHE A 56 0.35 -5.10 2.94
CA PHE A 56 1.50 -4.26 2.68
C PHE A 56 2.79 -4.95 3.16
N ASP A 57 3.72 -5.16 2.23
CA ASP A 57 5.08 -5.63 2.50
C ASP A 57 6.10 -4.54 2.13
N PRO A 58 6.84 -3.95 3.09
CA PRO A 58 7.83 -2.91 2.82
C PRO A 58 9.04 -3.39 2.01
N LYS A 59 9.23 -4.71 1.84
CA LYS A 59 10.27 -5.27 0.97
C LYS A 59 9.86 -5.28 -0.50
N GLN A 60 8.55 -5.29 -0.78
CA GLN A 60 8.01 -5.36 -2.13
C GLN A 60 7.45 -4.00 -2.58
N HIS A 61 6.90 -3.23 -1.64
CA HIS A 61 6.23 -1.98 -1.93
C HIS A 61 7.05 -0.79 -1.44
N ARG A 62 7.22 0.21 -2.33
CA ARG A 62 7.73 1.52 -1.94
C ARG A 62 6.56 2.39 -1.53
N TRP A 63 6.74 3.23 -0.52
CA TRP A 63 5.64 4.04 -0.01
C TRP A 63 6.09 5.41 0.47
N ASN A 64 5.15 6.34 0.49
CA ASN A 64 5.33 7.67 1.08
C ASN A 64 4.02 8.15 1.72
N VAL A 65 4.13 8.94 2.78
CA VAL A 65 2.97 9.55 3.45
C VAL A 65 3.21 11.03 3.61
N ARG A 66 2.22 11.84 3.21
CA ARG A 66 2.27 13.30 3.31
C ARG A 66 1.06 13.83 4.07
N GLY A 67 1.29 14.78 4.98
CA GLY A 67 0.21 15.47 5.71
C GLY A 67 -0.49 14.62 6.79
N ALA A 68 0.06 13.45 7.17
CA ALA A 68 -0.48 12.58 8.21
C ALA A 68 -0.27 13.14 9.64
N LEU A 69 -0.76 14.36 9.86
CA LEU A 69 -0.74 15.06 11.14
C LEU A 69 -1.94 14.62 11.98
N PHE A 70 -1.99 13.34 12.36
CA PHE A 70 -3.15 12.71 13.00
C PHE A 70 -3.59 13.30 14.35
N GLY A 71 -2.80 14.21 14.93
CA GLY A 71 -3.22 15.00 16.09
C GLY A 71 -4.19 16.14 15.76
N TYR A 72 -4.37 16.48 14.49
CA TYR A 72 -5.32 17.49 14.02
C TYR A 72 -6.41 16.83 13.20
N ASP A 73 -7.66 17.15 13.50
CA ASP A 73 -8.79 16.70 12.70
C ASP A 73 -8.94 17.46 11.39
N ASN A 74 -9.68 16.85 10.46
CA ASN A 74 -10.04 17.44 9.16
C ASN A 74 -8.84 17.94 8.31
N HIS A 75 -7.63 17.41 8.53
CA HIS A 75 -6.46 17.77 7.74
C HIS A 75 -6.29 16.80 6.56
N PRO A 76 -6.03 17.29 5.33
CA PRO A 76 -5.73 16.42 4.19
C PRO A 76 -4.45 15.61 4.44
N CYS A 77 -4.51 14.31 4.17
CA CYS A 77 -3.34 13.45 4.16
C CYS A 77 -3.38 12.50 2.95
N TYR A 78 -2.18 12.10 2.53
CA TYR A 78 -1.95 11.39 1.29
C TYR A 78 -1.08 10.18 1.54
N PHE A 79 -1.46 9.05 0.96
CA PHE A 79 -0.73 7.79 1.02
C PHE A 79 -0.37 7.38 -0.40
N LEU A 80 0.91 7.14 -0.64
CA LEU A 80 1.43 6.69 -1.92
C LEU A 80 1.99 5.29 -1.75
N VAL A 81 1.64 4.37 -2.64
CA VAL A 81 2.20 3.01 -2.71
C VAL A 81 2.57 2.69 -4.15
N ASP A 82 3.82 2.30 -4.38
CA ASP A 82 4.32 1.82 -5.66
C ASP A 82 4.63 0.32 -5.59
N HIS A 83 4.23 -0.41 -6.63
CA HIS A 83 4.66 -1.78 -6.90
C HIS A 83 5.30 -1.89 -8.28
N GLY A 84 6.28 -2.77 -8.41
CA GLY A 84 7.05 -2.96 -9.64
C GLY A 84 8.08 -1.86 -9.89
N GLN A 85 8.83 -2.03 -10.99
CA GLN A 85 9.89 -1.10 -11.41
C GLN A 85 9.76 -0.83 -12.91
N SER A 86 9.91 0.43 -13.28
CA SER A 86 10.12 0.85 -14.67
C SER A 86 11.32 1.79 -14.72
N SER A 87 12.07 1.75 -15.82
CA SER A 87 13.09 2.76 -16.15
C SER A 87 12.50 4.02 -16.79
N ASN A 88 11.23 3.97 -17.20
CA ASN A 88 10.49 5.09 -17.79
C ASN A 88 9.21 5.35 -16.98
N ASP A 89 9.06 6.58 -16.48
CA ASP A 89 7.91 6.97 -15.66
C ASP A 89 6.59 6.93 -16.44
N GLU A 90 6.62 7.07 -17.76
CA GLU A 90 5.42 6.99 -18.62
C GLU A 90 4.79 5.59 -18.65
N ASP A 91 5.57 4.55 -18.33
CA ASP A 91 5.08 3.16 -18.28
C ASP A 91 4.39 2.85 -16.93
N ILE A 92 4.44 3.77 -15.97
CA ILE A 92 3.86 3.56 -14.64
C ILE A 92 2.37 3.91 -14.68
N THR A 93 1.52 2.92 -14.44
CA THR A 93 0.08 3.17 -14.29
C THR A 93 -0.17 3.89 -12.97
N VAL A 94 -0.74 5.09 -13.02
CA VAL A 94 -1.09 5.87 -11.83
C VAL A 94 -2.58 5.80 -11.56
N LEU A 95 -2.97 5.25 -10.40
CA LEU A 95 -4.35 5.22 -9.93
C LEU A 95 -4.53 6.16 -8.75
N TRP A 96 -5.65 6.87 -8.75
CA TRP A 96 -6.03 7.83 -7.70
C TRP A 96 -7.31 7.40 -7.02
N TYR A 97 -7.31 7.39 -5.69
CA TYR A 97 -8.49 7.07 -4.89
C TYR A 97 -8.72 8.10 -3.79
N HIS A 98 -9.96 8.14 -3.30
CA HIS A 98 -10.34 8.91 -2.14
C HIS A 98 -10.88 7.98 -1.06
N TRP A 99 -10.30 8.02 0.14
CA TRP A 99 -10.86 7.33 1.29
C TRP A 99 -11.78 8.27 2.08
N ASP A 100 -13.01 7.85 2.24
CA ASP A 100 -14.08 8.60 2.92
C ASP A 100 -14.33 8.15 4.37
N GLY A 101 -13.54 7.20 4.88
CA GLY A 101 -13.77 6.54 6.18
C GLY A 101 -14.43 5.17 6.07
N LYS A 102 -14.87 4.76 4.87
CA LYS A 102 -15.60 3.51 4.63
C LYS A 102 -15.08 2.72 3.44
N SER A 103 -14.75 3.38 2.33
CA SER A 103 -14.30 2.74 1.09
C SER A 103 -13.26 3.55 0.32
N LEU A 104 -12.46 2.86 -0.51
CA LEU A 104 -11.55 3.41 -1.52
C LEU A 104 -12.22 3.48 -2.89
#